data_AF-A0A0W0F6Q2-F1
#
_entry.id   AF-A0A0W0F6Q2-F1
#
_cell.length_a   1.000
_cell.length_b   1.000
_cell.length_c   1.000
_cell.angle_alpha   90.00
_cell.angle_beta   90.00
_cell.angle_gamma   90.00
#
_symmetry.space_group_name_H-M   'P 1'
#
loop_
_entity.id
_entity.type
_entity.pdbx_description
1 polymer ?
#
loop_
_entity_poly.entity_id
_entity_poly.type
_entity_poly.pdbx_seq_one_letter_code
_entity_poly.pdbx_strand_id
1 'polypeptide(L)'
;MSTSSYSRSSTSSSKQSSRSSKPAQAWVDPASLPDSGDISTVHGNAPDYIKQLNNNTFFSYGVGNENCFGYQVGKDVKFVDINIDRKLERQGRLEATTVAEVTVNKHMLNGAGMLHGGCIAYLIDNTPLIVLGLAQNVNGVGVTQSMNVLFHSPAAMLVSCSAFHILER
;
A
#
# COMPACT_ATOMS: atom_id res chain seq x y z
N MET A 1 63.06 -0.55 -52.55
CA MET A 1 62.45 0.15 -51.40
C MET A 1 61.47 -0.82 -50.76
N SER A 2 61.89 -1.36 -49.62
CA SER A 2 61.27 -2.51 -48.95
C SER A 2 60.17 -2.10 -47.98
N THR A 3 59.27 -3.05 -47.74
CA THR A 3 58.04 -3.00 -46.95
C THR A 3 58.26 -3.07 -45.43
N SER A 4 57.42 -2.36 -44.69
CA SER A 4 56.99 -2.63 -43.29
C SER A 4 55.98 -1.55 -42.89
N SER A 5 55.00 -1.71 -42.00
CA SER A 5 54.31 -2.82 -41.35
C SER A 5 53.19 -2.10 -40.59
N TYR A 6 51.91 -2.35 -40.90
CA TYR A 6 50.79 -1.86 -40.10
C TYR A 6 49.94 -3.03 -39.62
N SER A 7 49.99 -3.24 -38.31
CA SER A 7 49.29 -4.29 -37.57
C SER A 7 47.77 -4.13 -37.67
N ARG A 8 47.07 -5.17 -38.11
CA ARG A 8 45.60 -5.26 -38.01
C ARG A 8 45.23 -5.91 -36.68
N SER A 9 44.68 -5.13 -35.77
CA SER A 9 44.05 -5.61 -34.54
C SER A 9 42.72 -6.27 -34.89
N SER A 10 42.60 -7.56 -34.57
CA SER A 10 41.37 -8.36 -34.70
C SER A 10 40.34 -7.93 -33.65
N THR A 11 39.22 -7.37 -34.07
CA THR A 11 38.03 -7.17 -33.22
C THR A 11 37.33 -8.51 -33.03
N SER A 12 37.42 -9.06 -31.81
CA SER A 12 36.62 -10.20 -31.39
C SER A 12 35.19 -9.75 -31.11
N SER A 13 34.26 -10.14 -31.97
CA SER A 13 32.82 -9.97 -31.76
C SER A 13 32.36 -10.85 -30.60
N SER A 14 32.28 -10.29 -29.40
CA SER A 14 31.63 -10.93 -28.27
C SER A 14 30.12 -10.93 -28.49
N LYS A 15 29.55 -12.12 -28.70
CA LYS A 15 28.11 -12.33 -28.74
C LYS A 15 27.52 -11.95 -27.39
N GLN A 16 26.79 -10.84 -27.33
CA GLN A 16 25.97 -10.48 -26.16
C GLN A 16 24.86 -11.53 -26.02
N SER A 17 25.05 -12.43 -25.06
CA SER A 17 24.01 -13.29 -24.51
C SER A 17 22.91 -12.40 -23.93
N SER A 18 21.75 -12.35 -24.58
CA SER A 18 20.54 -11.73 -24.06
C SER A 18 20.07 -12.51 -22.83
N ARG A 19 20.54 -12.07 -21.66
CA ARG A 19 20.07 -12.54 -20.36
C ARG A 19 18.63 -12.05 -20.24
N SER A 20 17.64 -12.93 -20.43
CA SER A 20 16.25 -12.62 -20.10
C SER A 20 16.20 -12.41 -18.59
N SER A 21 16.17 -11.15 -18.15
CA SER A 21 15.94 -10.83 -16.75
C SER A 21 14.52 -11.27 -16.40
N LYS A 22 14.39 -12.31 -15.56
CA LYS A 22 13.12 -12.61 -14.91
C LYS A 22 12.65 -11.32 -14.22
N PRO A 23 11.37 -10.94 -14.34
CA PRO A 23 10.86 -9.78 -13.61
C PRO A 23 11.17 -9.98 -12.12
N ALA A 24 11.65 -8.93 -11.46
CA ALA A 24 11.96 -8.98 -10.04
C ALA A 24 10.71 -9.43 -9.29
N GLN A 25 10.83 -10.53 -8.54
CA GLN A 25 9.70 -11.07 -7.79
C GLN A 25 9.28 -10.04 -6.74
N ALA A 26 8.00 -9.66 -6.79
CA ALA A 26 7.35 -8.86 -5.79
C ALA A 26 7.58 -9.45 -4.38
N TRP A 27 7.90 -8.61 -3.39
CA TRP A 27 8.12 -9.07 -2.02
C TRP A 27 6.82 -9.63 -1.39
N VAL A 28 5.68 -9.07 -1.80
CA VAL A 28 4.32 -9.58 -1.53
C VAL A 28 3.50 -9.38 -2.80
N ASP A 29 2.75 -10.41 -3.21
CA ASP A 29 1.80 -10.35 -4.32
C ASP A 29 0.36 -10.37 -3.78
N PRO A 30 -0.39 -9.26 -3.86
CA PRO A 30 -1.77 -9.17 -3.39
C PRO A 30 -2.68 -10.28 -3.91
N ALA A 31 -2.53 -10.69 -5.17
CA ALA A 31 -3.38 -11.69 -5.79
C ALA A 31 -3.12 -13.12 -5.29
N SER A 32 -1.97 -13.34 -4.62
CA SER A 32 -1.62 -14.62 -4.01
C SER A 32 -2.08 -14.76 -2.56
N LEU A 33 -2.58 -13.68 -1.95
CA LEU A 33 -3.01 -13.65 -0.55
C LEU A 33 -4.43 -14.24 -0.40
N PRO A 34 -4.73 -14.87 0.74
CA PRO A 34 -6.06 -15.42 1.00
C PRO A 34 -7.12 -14.31 1.11
N ASP A 35 -8.33 -14.64 0.66
CA ASP A 35 -9.48 -13.75 0.80
C ASP A 35 -9.75 -13.42 2.27
N SER A 36 -9.85 -12.13 2.56
CA SER A 36 -10.02 -11.60 3.92
C SER A 36 -11.20 -10.63 3.95
N GLY A 37 -12.09 -10.83 4.93
CA GLY A 37 -13.27 -9.98 5.12
C GLY A 37 -14.33 -10.12 4.02
N ASP A 38 -15.49 -9.50 4.25
CA ASP A 38 -16.58 -9.41 3.28
C ASP A 38 -16.59 -8.02 2.64
N ILE A 39 -16.55 -7.95 1.31
CA ILE A 39 -16.61 -6.70 0.56
C ILE A 39 -18.04 -6.27 0.17
N SER A 40 -19.05 -7.09 0.45
CA SER A 40 -20.44 -6.81 0.06
C SER A 40 -20.98 -5.51 0.66
N THR A 41 -20.41 -5.08 1.79
CA THR A 41 -20.74 -3.84 2.50
C THR A 41 -19.79 -2.68 2.17
N VAL A 42 -18.79 -2.90 1.31
CA VAL A 42 -17.80 -1.87 0.94
C VAL A 42 -18.33 -1.05 -0.23
N HIS A 43 -18.71 0.19 0.06
CA HIS A 43 -19.19 1.15 -0.92
C HIS A 43 -18.04 1.76 -1.76
N GLY A 44 -18.35 2.78 -2.56
CA GLY A 44 -17.40 3.49 -3.39
C GLY A 44 -17.23 2.93 -4.79
N ASN A 45 -16.58 3.72 -5.64
CA ASN A 45 -16.48 3.53 -7.09
C ASN A 45 -15.35 2.57 -7.53
N ALA A 46 -14.51 2.11 -6.61
CA ALA A 46 -13.44 1.17 -6.95
C ALA A 46 -14.01 -0.19 -7.40
N PRO A 47 -13.39 -0.88 -8.36
CA PRO A 47 -13.78 -2.23 -8.74
C PRO A 47 -13.71 -3.21 -7.57
N ASP A 48 -14.63 -4.18 -7.52
CA ASP A 48 -14.71 -5.17 -6.43
C ASP A 48 -13.42 -5.97 -6.24
N TYR A 49 -12.71 -6.29 -7.33
CA TYR A 49 -11.42 -6.97 -7.23
C TYR A 49 -10.38 -6.12 -6.48
N ILE A 50 -10.38 -4.78 -6.64
CA ILE A 50 -9.49 -3.89 -5.89
C ILE A 50 -9.91 -3.84 -4.42
N LYS A 51 -11.21 -3.81 -4.14
CA LYS A 51 -11.74 -3.85 -2.77
C LYS A 51 -11.31 -5.13 -2.05
N GLN A 52 -11.43 -6.28 -2.72
CA GLN A 52 -11.01 -7.56 -2.16
C GLN A 52 -9.49 -7.62 -1.93
N LEU A 53 -8.68 -7.25 -2.93
CA LEU A 53 -7.23 -7.25 -2.80
C LEU A 53 -6.72 -6.27 -1.75
N ASN A 54 -7.41 -5.12 -1.57
CA ASN A 54 -7.14 -4.21 -0.47
C ASN A 54 -7.32 -4.90 0.88
N ASN A 55 -8.44 -5.58 1.11
CA ASN A 55 -8.66 -6.32 2.35
C ASN A 55 -7.62 -7.45 2.53
N ASN A 56 -7.39 -8.27 1.51
CA ASN A 56 -6.46 -9.40 1.57
C ASN A 56 -5.06 -8.93 1.98
N THR A 57 -4.61 -7.83 1.36
CA THR A 57 -3.30 -7.24 1.63
C THR A 57 -3.26 -6.57 2.99
N PHE A 58 -4.28 -5.81 3.36
CA PHE A 58 -4.36 -5.18 4.68
C PHE A 58 -4.28 -6.23 5.79
N PHE A 59 -5.11 -7.28 5.76
CA PHE A 59 -5.12 -8.30 6.81
C PHE A 59 -3.89 -9.21 6.80
N SER A 60 -3.43 -9.65 5.64
CA SER A 60 -2.30 -10.60 5.58
C SER A 60 -0.95 -9.91 5.82
N TYR A 61 -0.76 -8.72 5.26
CA TYR A 61 0.52 -8.01 5.30
C TYR A 61 0.53 -6.86 6.33
N GLY A 62 -0.48 -5.99 6.31
CA GLY A 62 -0.55 -4.83 7.21
C GLY A 62 -0.83 -5.21 8.67
N VAL A 63 -1.78 -6.11 8.91
CA VAL A 63 -2.16 -6.61 10.24
C VAL A 63 -1.22 -7.73 10.67
N GLY A 64 -1.05 -8.73 9.81
CA GLY A 64 -0.21 -9.89 10.08
C GLY A 64 -0.83 -10.86 11.10
N ASN A 65 0.00 -11.74 11.64
CA ASN A 65 -0.43 -12.74 12.63
C ASN A 65 -0.54 -12.16 14.04
N GLU A 66 -1.05 -12.95 15.00
CA GLU A 66 -1.32 -12.52 16.38
C GLU A 66 -0.11 -11.94 17.13
N ASN A 67 1.11 -12.28 16.71
CA ASN A 67 2.35 -11.83 17.32
C ASN A 67 2.91 -10.55 16.67
N CYS A 68 2.32 -10.08 15.58
CA CYS A 68 2.71 -8.85 14.91
C CYS A 68 2.17 -7.62 15.64
N PHE A 69 2.92 -6.52 15.59
CA PHE A 69 2.52 -5.22 16.17
C PHE A 69 1.12 -4.77 15.71
N GLY A 70 0.85 -4.90 14.41
CA GLY A 70 -0.40 -4.44 13.79
C GLY A 70 -1.64 -5.21 14.24
N TYR A 71 -1.48 -6.43 14.76
CA TYR A 71 -2.61 -7.34 14.97
C TYR A 71 -3.70 -6.78 15.88
N GLN A 72 -3.33 -6.31 17.09
CA GLN A 72 -4.31 -5.81 18.05
C GLN A 72 -4.95 -4.48 17.64
N VAL A 73 -4.35 -3.77 16.68
CA VAL A 73 -4.80 -2.47 16.19
C VAL A 73 -5.68 -2.64 14.95
N GLY A 74 -5.28 -3.50 14.02
CA GLY A 74 -5.86 -3.62 12.69
C GLY A 74 -6.90 -4.74 12.52
N LYS A 75 -6.92 -5.76 13.37
CA LYS A 75 -7.82 -6.92 13.20
C LYS A 75 -9.32 -6.58 13.18
N ASP A 76 -9.70 -5.49 13.85
CA ASP A 76 -11.10 -5.04 13.99
C ASP A 76 -11.45 -3.91 13.00
N VAL A 77 -10.52 -3.53 12.11
CA VAL A 77 -10.74 -2.49 11.10
C VAL A 77 -11.68 -2.99 10.02
N LYS A 78 -12.62 -2.16 9.62
CA LYS A 78 -13.57 -2.44 8.54
C LYS A 78 -13.52 -1.33 7.50
N PHE A 79 -13.15 -1.67 6.27
CA PHE A 79 -13.33 -0.76 5.15
C PHE A 79 -14.82 -0.64 4.85
N VAL A 80 -15.29 0.59 4.64
CA VAL A 80 -16.70 0.88 4.35
C VAL A 80 -16.89 1.63 3.03
N ASP A 81 -15.84 2.32 2.55
CA ASP A 81 -15.89 3.02 1.27
C ASP A 81 -14.50 3.04 0.63
N ILE A 82 -14.40 2.72 -0.67
CA ILE A 82 -13.15 2.77 -1.43
C ILE A 82 -13.41 3.43 -2.79
N ASN A 83 -12.76 4.57 -3.01
CA ASN A 83 -12.86 5.35 -4.24
C ASN A 83 -11.51 5.53 -4.91
N ILE A 84 -11.54 5.62 -6.24
CA ILE A 84 -10.43 5.97 -7.09
C ILE A 84 -10.91 7.10 -8.01
N ASP A 85 -10.28 8.27 -7.87
CA ASP A 85 -10.60 9.44 -8.65
C ASP A 85 -9.41 9.91 -9.46
N ARG A 86 -9.68 10.46 -10.64
CA ARG A 86 -8.68 11.20 -11.40
C ARG A 86 -8.93 12.70 -11.23
N LYS A 87 -8.07 13.41 -10.50
CA LYS A 87 -8.22 14.86 -10.30
C LYS A 87 -7.63 15.64 -11.47
N LEU A 88 -8.49 16.14 -12.36
CA LEU A 88 -8.10 16.91 -13.55
C LEU A 88 -7.29 18.16 -13.19
N GLU A 89 -7.63 18.84 -12.10
CA GLU A 89 -6.93 20.03 -11.59
C GLU A 89 -5.47 19.75 -11.18
N ARG A 90 -5.13 18.48 -10.94
CA ARG A 90 -3.78 18.03 -10.59
C ARG A 90 -3.12 17.27 -11.74
N GLN A 91 -3.25 17.79 -12.96
CA GLN A 91 -2.69 17.18 -14.16
C GLN A 91 -3.21 15.76 -14.42
N GLY A 92 -4.45 15.48 -13.99
CA GLY A 92 -5.05 14.15 -14.14
C GLY A 92 -4.39 13.09 -13.25
N ARG A 93 -3.83 13.48 -12.09
CA ARG A 93 -3.29 12.56 -11.10
C ARG A 93 -4.39 11.65 -10.55
N LEU A 94 -4.04 10.37 -10.35
CA LEU A 94 -4.91 9.39 -9.72
C LEU A 94 -4.81 9.52 -8.20
N GLU A 95 -5.94 9.52 -7.51
CA GLU A 95 -6.04 9.56 -6.06
C GLU A 95 -6.93 8.41 -5.60
N ALA A 96 -6.49 7.69 -4.57
CA ALA A 96 -7.30 6.71 -3.88
C ALA A 96 -7.80 7.31 -2.57
N THR A 97 -9.05 7.02 -2.20
CA THR A 97 -9.62 7.42 -0.91
C THR A 97 -10.28 6.20 -0.30
N THR A 98 -9.91 5.88 0.94
CA THR A 98 -10.43 4.74 1.68
C THR A 98 -11.02 5.19 3.00
N VAL A 99 -12.27 4.84 3.26
CA VAL A 99 -12.88 5.06 4.58
C VAL A 99 -12.89 3.72 5.30
N ALA A 100 -12.31 3.72 6.48
CA ALA A 100 -12.34 2.59 7.39
C ALA A 100 -12.89 3.01 8.74
N GLU A 101 -13.56 2.07 9.40
CA GLU A 101 -14.09 2.21 10.74
C GLU A 101 -13.35 1.27 11.68
N VAL A 102 -13.08 1.76 12.89
CA VAL A 102 -12.47 0.96 13.94
C VAL A 102 -13.01 1.40 15.31
N THR A 103 -13.26 0.43 16.17
CA THR A 103 -13.60 0.69 17.58
C THR A 103 -12.31 0.74 18.38
N VAL A 104 -12.06 1.88 19.05
CA VAL A 104 -10.86 2.04 19.89
C VAL A 104 -10.89 1.07 21.07
N ASN A 105 -9.90 0.18 21.11
CA ASN A 105 -9.73 -0.81 22.18
C ASN A 105 -8.54 -0.46 23.09
N LYS A 106 -8.42 -1.18 24.22
CA LYS A 106 -7.39 -0.94 25.24
C LYS A 106 -5.94 -1.04 24.73
N HIS A 107 -5.69 -1.83 23.68
CA HIS A 107 -4.37 -2.03 23.10
C HIS A 107 -3.92 -0.86 22.20
N MET A 108 -4.86 0.03 21.87
CA MET A 108 -4.61 1.21 21.04
C MET A 108 -4.37 2.48 21.88
N LEU A 109 -4.45 2.40 23.21
CA LEU A 109 -4.38 3.57 24.07
C LEU A 109 -2.94 3.95 24.44
N ASN A 110 -2.72 5.24 24.61
CA ASN A 110 -1.52 5.80 25.23
C ASN A 110 -1.66 5.86 26.77
N GLY A 111 -0.62 6.35 27.45
CA GLY A 111 -0.61 6.49 28.91
C GLY A 111 -1.66 7.44 29.49
N ALA A 112 -2.30 8.28 28.67
CA ALA A 112 -3.39 9.16 29.04
C ALA A 112 -4.79 8.55 28.76
N GLY A 113 -4.85 7.29 28.31
CA GLY A 113 -6.12 6.62 27.98
C GLY A 113 -6.76 7.08 26.67
N MET A 114 -6.00 7.76 25.80
CA MET A 114 -6.44 8.21 24.48
C MET A 114 -5.80 7.37 23.37
N LEU A 115 -6.44 7.29 22.21
CA LEU A 115 -5.91 6.61 21.04
C LEU A 115 -4.50 7.12 20.71
N HIS A 116 -3.54 6.20 20.71
CA HIS A 116 -2.13 6.48 20.49
C HIS A 116 -1.91 6.97 19.05
N GLY A 117 -1.19 8.08 18.88
CA GLY A 117 -0.92 8.66 17.56
C GLY A 117 -0.21 7.69 16.61
N GLY A 118 0.64 6.81 17.14
CA GLY A 118 1.27 5.72 16.37
C GLY A 118 0.28 4.68 15.82
N CYS A 119 -0.82 4.38 16.55
CA CYS A 119 -1.87 3.51 16.03
C CYS A 119 -2.63 4.20 14.89
N ILE A 120 -2.91 5.51 15.04
CA ILE A 120 -3.53 6.30 13.98
C ILE A 120 -2.63 6.31 12.73
N ALA A 121 -1.34 6.62 12.91
CA ALA A 121 -0.35 6.62 11.84
C ALA A 121 -0.26 5.27 11.13
N TYR A 122 -0.23 4.17 11.88
CA TYR A 122 -0.27 2.81 11.33
C TYR A 122 -1.54 2.56 10.49
N LEU A 123 -2.70 2.95 11.00
CA LEU A 123 -3.96 2.75 10.29
C LEU A 123 -3.98 3.53 8.98
N ILE A 124 -3.59 4.80 8.97
CA ILE A 124 -3.57 5.61 7.73
C ILE A 124 -2.52 5.15 6.71
N ASP A 125 -1.43 4.56 7.16
CA ASP A 125 -0.34 4.17 6.26
C ASP A 125 -0.76 3.02 5.33
N ASN A 126 -1.58 2.10 5.84
CA ASN A 126 -1.86 0.83 5.18
C ASN A 126 -3.04 0.87 4.20
N THR A 127 -3.87 1.91 4.22
CA THR A 127 -5.15 1.89 3.47
C THR A 127 -5.11 2.38 2.01
N PRO A 128 -4.38 3.45 1.62
CA PRO A 128 -4.53 4.05 0.28
C PRO A 128 -3.52 3.54 -0.72
N LEU A 129 -2.30 3.22 -0.27
CA LEU A 129 -1.19 2.76 -1.10
C LEU A 129 -1.58 1.53 -1.93
N ILE A 130 -2.26 0.58 -1.29
CA ILE A 130 -2.67 -0.67 -1.93
C ILE A 130 -3.64 -0.38 -3.07
N VAL A 131 -4.68 0.41 -2.79
CA VAL A 131 -5.70 0.79 -3.76
C VAL A 131 -5.09 1.55 -4.94
N LEU A 132 -4.22 2.53 -4.67
CA LEU A 132 -3.61 3.34 -5.72
C LEU A 132 -2.67 2.50 -6.60
N GLY A 133 -1.81 1.67 -6.00
CA GLY A 133 -0.89 0.83 -6.75
C GLY A 133 -1.64 -0.20 -7.62
N LEU A 134 -2.68 -0.84 -7.08
CA LEU A 134 -3.53 -1.75 -7.84
C LEU A 134 -4.24 -1.04 -9.01
N ALA A 135 -4.74 0.18 -8.79
CA ALA A 135 -5.40 0.97 -9.83
C ALA A 135 -4.44 1.39 -10.97
N GLN A 136 -3.15 1.52 -10.67
CA GLN A 136 -2.10 1.82 -11.64
C GLN A 136 -1.51 0.57 -12.32
N ASN A 137 -2.02 -0.63 -12.02
CA ASN A 137 -1.45 -1.90 -12.48
C ASN A 137 0.02 -2.10 -12.09
N VAL A 138 0.43 -1.51 -10.97
CA VAL A 138 1.70 -1.86 -10.30
C VAL A 138 1.40 -2.79 -9.13
N ASN A 139 2.42 -3.49 -8.64
CA ASN A 139 2.25 -4.27 -7.43
C ASN A 139 1.82 -3.32 -6.30
N GLY A 140 0.59 -3.47 -5.79
CA GLY A 140 -0.01 -2.54 -4.81
C GLY A 140 0.75 -2.44 -3.49
N VAL A 141 1.70 -3.34 -3.25
CA VAL A 141 2.57 -3.31 -2.07
C VAL A 141 3.73 -2.36 -2.30
N GLY A 142 3.48 -1.08 -2.05
CA GLY A 142 4.48 0.00 -2.01
C GLY A 142 5.03 0.24 -0.60
N VAL A 143 5.96 1.19 -0.49
CA VAL A 143 6.43 1.71 0.79
C VAL A 143 6.10 3.20 0.89
N THR A 144 5.55 3.62 2.03
CA THR A 144 5.32 5.03 2.30
C THR A 144 6.66 5.74 2.47
N GLN A 145 6.96 6.66 1.56
CA GLN A 145 8.19 7.45 1.63
C GLN A 145 8.06 8.64 2.59
N SER A 146 6.86 9.21 2.69
CA SER A 146 6.58 10.35 3.54
C SER A 146 5.10 10.38 3.90
N MET A 147 4.83 10.72 5.15
CA MET A 147 3.49 10.89 5.68
C MET A 147 3.47 12.07 6.62
N ASN A 148 2.46 12.92 6.48
CA ASN A 148 2.24 14.06 7.36
C ASN A 148 0.85 13.95 7.99
N VAL A 149 0.80 13.93 9.31
CA VAL A 149 -0.42 13.71 10.10
C VAL A 149 -0.64 14.91 11.02
N LEU A 150 -1.81 15.53 10.92
CA LEU A 150 -2.23 16.59 11.82
C LEU A 150 -3.34 16.05 12.74
N PHE A 151 -3.06 16.00 14.04
CA PHE A 151 -4.03 15.57 15.04
C PHE A 151 -4.86 16.77 15.50
N HIS A 152 -6.15 16.78 15.18
CA HIS A 152 -7.05 17.86 15.57
C HIS A 152 -7.63 17.67 16.99
N SER A 153 -8.02 16.44 17.32
CA SER A 153 -8.64 16.10 18.60
C SER A 153 -8.23 14.69 19.05
N PRO A 154 -8.25 14.43 20.37
CA PRO A 154 -7.95 13.11 20.90
C PRO A 154 -9.19 12.20 20.85
N ALA A 155 -9.01 10.89 20.60
CA ALA A 155 -10.10 9.91 20.59
C ALA A 155 -10.02 9.00 21.83
N ALA A 156 -11.11 8.88 22.60
CA ALA A 156 -11.18 8.03 23.78
C ALA A 156 -11.60 6.60 23.44
N MET A 157 -11.49 5.68 24.41
CA MET A 157 -12.01 4.32 24.31
C MET A 157 -13.53 4.32 24.00
N LEU A 158 -14.00 3.35 23.22
CA LEU A 158 -15.41 3.18 22.79
C LEU A 158 -15.94 4.25 21.83
N VAL A 159 -15.09 5.17 21.35
CA VAL A 159 -15.44 6.03 20.22
C VAL A 159 -15.25 5.23 18.94
N SER A 160 -16.28 5.20 18.08
CA SER A 160 -16.13 4.76 16.68
C SER A 160 -15.42 5.88 15.91
N CYS A 161 -14.26 5.59 15.36
CA CYS A 161 -13.55 6.53 14.49
C CYS A 161 -13.87 6.19 13.04
N SER A 162 -14.60 7.07 12.36
CA SER A 162 -14.82 7.04 10.91
C SER A 162 -14.21 8.31 10.32
N ALA A 163 -13.05 8.19 9.67
CA ALA A 163 -12.55 9.11 8.62
C ALA A 163 -11.04 8.97 8.48
N PHE A 164 -10.61 8.35 7.38
CA PHE A 164 -9.25 8.47 6.89
C PHE A 164 -9.27 8.97 5.46
N HIS A 165 -9.29 10.29 5.28
CA HIS A 165 -9.06 10.85 3.96
C HIS A 165 -7.56 10.98 3.74
N ILE A 166 -6.93 9.96 3.19
CA ILE A 166 -5.52 10.04 2.82
C ILE A 166 -5.44 10.40 1.35
N LEU A 167 -4.69 11.47 1.09
CA LEU A 167 -4.48 12.04 -0.22
C LEU A 167 -3.02 11.79 -0.59
N GLU A 168 -2.76 10.80 -1.44
CA GLU A 168 -1.39 10.50 -1.86
C GLU A 168 -0.90 11.50 -2.92
N ARG A 169 0.13 12.27 -2.55
CA ARG A 169 0.85 13.28 -3.37
C ARG A 169 2.17 12.76 -3.96
#